data_AF-A0A7D7ZFW5-F1
#
_entry.id   AF-A0A7D7ZFW5-F1
#
_cell.length_a   1.000
_cell.length_b   1.000
_cell.length_c   1.000
_cell.angle_alpha   90.00
_cell.angle_beta   90.00
_cell.angle_gamma   90.00
#
_symmetry.space_group_name_H-M   'P 1'
#
loop_
_entity.id
_entity.type
_entity.pdbx_description
1 polymer ?
#
loop_
_entity_poly.entity_id
_entity_poly.type
_entity_poly.pdbx_seq_one_letter_code
_entity_poly.pdbx_strand_id
1 'polypeptide(L)'
;MKISLFETFKLTNQLTGKAKRQRKIIKIIGTTNIPDQRTKVEISKKISIENKQSWKNSYSGVYNDIEKILLSQKIIEEEGRIPLKRGPRLLQREGTGYYKLTKLGTLLLFCIKGDKVKLDFTDFTYPQKIGEKFNLLYTINPVLCFLLIEKYTSTMCMNGKDIMPITLEKISEIAKFSLSCNLEFIKLILSHSKDNQGQILQILSHIDSKH
;
A
#
# COMPACT_ATOMS: atom_id res chain seq x y z
N MET A 1 -9.47 -11.38 12.03
CA MET A 1 -9.45 -11.45 10.55
C MET A 1 -8.19 -10.77 10.04
N LYS A 2 -7.68 -11.19 8.89
CA LYS A 2 -6.45 -10.70 8.27
C LYS A 2 -6.74 -9.74 7.11
N ILE A 3 -5.87 -8.76 6.88
CA ILE A 3 -5.89 -7.92 5.69
C ILE A 3 -5.66 -8.78 4.44
N SER A 4 -6.46 -8.53 3.41
CA SER A 4 -6.50 -9.32 2.18
C SER A 4 -6.02 -8.52 0.97
N LEU A 5 -5.30 -7.42 1.18
CA LEU A 5 -4.98 -6.40 0.16
C LEU A 5 -4.27 -6.93 -1.10
N PHE A 6 -3.53 -8.03 -0.93
CA PHE A 6 -2.70 -8.69 -1.94
C PHE A 6 -3.20 -10.11 -2.28
N GLU A 7 -4.35 -10.52 -1.74
CA GLU A 7 -4.90 -11.85 -2.04
C GLU A 7 -5.36 -11.93 -3.49
N THR A 8 -4.90 -12.97 -4.19
CA THR A 8 -5.27 -13.28 -5.57
C THR A 8 -5.91 -14.67 -5.67
N PHE A 9 -6.69 -14.89 -6.74
CA PHE A 9 -7.10 -16.23 -7.12
C PHE A 9 -5.91 -16.99 -7.71
N LYS A 10 -5.63 -18.20 -7.20
CA LYS A 10 -4.49 -19.04 -7.63
C LYS A 10 -4.41 -19.26 -9.14
N LEU A 11 -5.55 -19.39 -9.80
CA LEU A 11 -5.63 -19.75 -11.22
C LEU A 11 -5.49 -18.54 -12.16
N THR A 12 -5.87 -17.34 -11.73
CA THR A 12 -5.95 -16.17 -12.62
C THR A 12 -5.00 -15.05 -12.21
N ASN A 13 -4.35 -15.15 -11.04
CA ASN A 13 -3.58 -14.09 -10.40
C ASN A 13 -4.34 -12.76 -10.24
N GLN A 14 -5.67 -12.77 -10.43
CA GLN A 14 -6.50 -11.59 -10.22
C GLN A 14 -6.80 -11.40 -8.74
N LEU A 15 -6.81 -10.15 -8.29
CA LEU A 15 -7.20 -9.79 -6.93
C LEU A 15 -8.60 -10.30 -6.59
N THR A 16 -8.76 -10.86 -5.38
CA THR A 16 -10.07 -11.28 -4.88
C THR A 16 -11.02 -10.09 -4.74
N GLY A 17 -12.34 -10.34 -4.70
CA GLY A 17 -13.32 -9.27 -4.47
C GLY A 17 -13.08 -8.51 -3.16
N LYS A 18 -12.64 -9.23 -2.11
CA LYS A 18 -12.27 -8.64 -0.81
C LYS A 18 -11.02 -7.77 -0.94
N ALA A 19 -9.97 -8.26 -1.60
CA ALA A 19 -8.75 -7.49 -1.87
C ALA A 19 -9.06 -6.19 -2.63
N LYS A 20 -9.83 -6.28 -3.72
CA LYS A 20 -10.27 -5.12 -4.52
C LYS A 20 -11.04 -4.11 -3.66
N ARG A 21 -11.97 -4.56 -2.83
CA ARG A 21 -12.77 -3.69 -1.96
C ARG A 21 -11.90 -2.98 -0.92
N GLN A 22 -11.01 -3.69 -0.23
CA GLN A 22 -10.08 -3.09 0.74
C GLN A 22 -9.16 -2.05 0.10
N ARG A 23 -8.61 -2.34 -1.09
CA ARG A 23 -7.80 -1.37 -1.85
C ARG A 23 -8.60 -0.10 -2.18
N LYS A 24 -9.87 -0.25 -2.59
CA LYS A 24 -10.76 0.89 -2.86
C LYS A 24 -11.04 1.72 -1.60
N ILE A 25 -11.30 1.08 -0.46
CA ILE A 25 -11.51 1.77 0.82
C ILE A 25 -10.27 2.61 1.19
N ILE A 26 -9.09 2.00 1.19
CA ILE A 26 -7.82 2.70 1.49
C ILE A 26 -7.58 3.84 0.50
N LYS A 27 -7.82 3.62 -0.80
CA LYS A 27 -7.69 4.65 -1.83
C LYS A 27 -8.63 5.83 -1.58
N ILE A 28 -9.92 5.59 -1.30
CA ILE A 28 -10.89 6.66 -1.04
C ILE A 28 -10.48 7.48 0.17
N ILE A 29 -10.14 6.82 1.29
CA ILE A 29 -9.73 7.49 2.53
C ILE A 29 -8.45 8.30 2.31
N GLY A 30 -7.45 7.72 1.65
CA GLY A 30 -6.14 8.35 1.46
C GLY A 30 -6.06 9.41 0.36
N THR A 31 -7.12 9.62 -0.42
CA THR A 31 -7.11 10.58 -1.54
C THR A 31 -8.22 11.63 -1.45
N THR A 32 -9.05 11.57 -0.42
CA THR A 32 -10.17 12.49 -0.22
C THR A 32 -9.93 13.33 1.04
N ASN A 33 -9.92 14.65 0.93
CA ASN A 33 -9.72 15.51 2.10
C ASN A 33 -11.05 15.91 2.77
N ILE A 34 -12.18 15.68 2.10
CA ILE A 34 -13.52 16.04 2.59
C ILE A 34 -14.01 14.99 3.60
N PRO A 35 -14.30 15.37 4.86
CA PRO A 35 -14.75 14.44 5.91
C PRO A 35 -15.96 13.59 5.52
N ASP A 36 -17.01 14.21 4.99
CA ASP A 36 -18.28 13.54 4.63
C ASP A 36 -18.07 12.38 3.66
N GLN A 37 -17.11 12.53 2.75
CA GLN A 37 -16.77 11.54 1.73
C GLN A 37 -15.93 10.36 2.26
N ARG A 38 -15.51 10.41 3.53
CA ARG A 38 -14.73 9.37 4.22
C ARG A 38 -15.52 8.67 5.33
N THR A 39 -16.84 8.80 5.31
CA THR A 39 -17.75 8.01 6.15
C THR A 39 -17.99 6.62 5.55
N LYS A 40 -18.36 5.62 6.35
CA LYS A 40 -18.65 4.25 5.84
C LYS A 40 -19.71 4.25 4.74
N VAL A 41 -20.73 5.10 4.89
CA VAL A 41 -21.85 5.23 3.96
C VAL A 41 -21.38 5.77 2.62
N GLU A 42 -20.65 6.89 2.62
CA GLU A 42 -20.16 7.49 1.37
C GLU A 42 -19.10 6.63 0.69
N ILE A 43 -18.20 5.99 1.45
CA ILE A 43 -17.26 5.00 0.92
C ILE A 43 -18.02 3.85 0.23
N SER A 44 -19.08 3.33 0.87
CA SER A 44 -19.90 2.27 0.28
C SER A 44 -20.55 2.71 -1.01
N LYS A 45 -21.17 3.90 -1.04
CA LYS A 45 -21.78 4.46 -2.25
C LYS A 45 -20.78 4.61 -3.40
N LYS A 46 -19.60 5.20 -3.14
CA LYS A 46 -18.54 5.35 -4.14
C LYS A 46 -18.13 4.01 -4.75
N ILE A 47 -17.88 3.00 -3.91
CA ILE A 47 -17.48 1.66 -4.38
C ILE A 47 -18.59 1.01 -5.22
N SER A 48 -19.84 1.18 -4.84
CA SER A 48 -20.98 0.59 -5.56
C SER A 48 -21.23 1.23 -6.92
N ILE A 49 -21.05 2.55 -7.02
CA ILE A 49 -21.09 3.26 -8.31
C ILE A 49 -20.00 2.73 -9.24
N GLU A 50 -18.75 2.63 -8.75
CA GLU A 50 -17.64 2.09 -9.53
C GLU A 50 -17.87 0.63 -9.97
N ASN A 51 -18.54 -0.17 -9.14
CA ASN A 51 -18.83 -1.57 -9.43
C ASN A 51 -20.13 -1.77 -10.24
N LYS A 52 -20.87 -0.71 -10.57
CA LYS A 52 -22.20 -0.78 -11.21
C LYS A 52 -23.17 -1.69 -10.44
N GLN A 53 -23.20 -1.59 -9.11
CA GLN A 53 -24.03 -2.41 -8.22
C GLN A 53 -24.82 -1.55 -7.23
N SER A 54 -25.88 -2.11 -6.64
CA SER A 54 -26.62 -1.45 -5.55
C SER A 54 -25.75 -1.29 -4.31
N TRP A 55 -25.80 -0.12 -3.67
CA TRP A 55 -25.00 0.17 -2.48
C TRP A 55 -25.35 -0.73 -1.28
N LYS A 56 -26.61 -1.17 -1.19
CA LYS A 56 -27.05 -2.14 -0.19
C LYS A 56 -26.26 -3.45 -0.26
N ASN A 57 -25.81 -3.84 -1.45
CA ASN A 57 -25.06 -5.07 -1.68
C ASN A 57 -23.56 -4.94 -1.31
N SER A 58 -23.02 -3.72 -1.31
CA SER A 58 -21.63 -3.47 -0.93
C SER A 58 -21.46 -3.06 0.53
N TYR A 59 -22.50 -2.48 1.14
CA TYR A 59 -22.43 -1.85 2.47
C TYR A 59 -21.94 -2.82 3.55
N SER A 60 -22.50 -4.03 3.62
CA SER A 60 -22.10 -5.04 4.63
C SER A 60 -20.62 -5.44 4.47
N GLY A 61 -20.15 -5.59 3.23
CA GLY A 61 -18.75 -5.89 2.91
C GLY A 61 -17.81 -4.75 3.32
N VAL A 62 -18.17 -3.51 2.99
CA VAL A 62 -17.39 -2.31 3.36
C VAL A 62 -17.36 -2.13 4.87
N TYR A 63 -18.51 -2.25 5.53
CA TYR A 63 -18.62 -2.15 6.99
C TYR A 63 -17.75 -3.20 7.68
N ASN A 64 -17.84 -4.46 7.26
CA ASN A 64 -17.01 -5.53 7.82
C ASN A 64 -15.51 -5.29 7.60
N ASP A 65 -15.11 -4.83 6.41
CA ASP A 65 -13.69 -4.51 6.16
C ASP A 65 -13.22 -3.33 7.03
N ILE A 66 -14.01 -2.27 7.18
CA ILE A 66 -13.66 -1.12 8.03
C ILE A 66 -13.56 -1.54 9.50
N GLU A 67 -14.63 -2.11 10.06
CA GLU A 67 -14.73 -2.39 11.49
C GLU A 67 -13.86 -3.55 11.96
N LYS A 68 -13.89 -4.66 11.22
CA LYS A 68 -13.28 -5.91 11.69
C LYS A 68 -11.84 -6.08 11.22
N ILE A 69 -11.39 -5.29 10.25
CA ILE A 69 -10.07 -5.45 9.63
C ILE A 69 -9.27 -4.16 9.68
N LEU A 70 -9.73 -3.09 9.05
CA LEU A 70 -8.91 -1.88 8.88
C LEU A 70 -8.72 -1.13 10.21
N LEU A 71 -9.77 -0.98 11.02
CA LEU A 71 -9.66 -0.40 12.36
C LEU A 71 -8.91 -1.33 13.32
N SER A 72 -9.24 -2.63 13.33
CA SER A 72 -8.60 -3.60 14.22
C SER A 72 -7.09 -3.75 13.97
N GLN A 73 -6.65 -3.59 12.72
CA GLN A 73 -5.23 -3.61 12.35
C GLN A 73 -4.57 -2.23 12.35
N LYS A 74 -5.25 -1.18 12.86
CA LYS A 74 -4.73 0.19 12.91
C LYS A 74 -4.23 0.70 11.55
N ILE A 75 -4.90 0.31 10.46
CA ILE A 75 -4.64 0.79 9.10
C ILE A 75 -5.34 2.14 8.90
N ILE A 76 -6.51 2.28 9.51
CA ILE A 76 -7.27 3.52 9.57
C ILE A 76 -7.59 3.83 11.03
N GLU A 77 -7.89 5.08 11.31
CA GLU A 77 -8.44 5.54 12.58
C GLU A 77 -9.57 6.54 12.35
N GLU A 78 -10.49 6.64 13.30
CA GLU A 78 -11.52 7.68 13.27
C GLU A 78 -10.85 9.04 13.48
N GLU A 79 -11.06 9.96 12.54
CA GLU A 79 -10.52 11.32 12.62
C GLU A 79 -11.48 12.29 13.32
N GLY A 80 -12.78 12.00 13.23
CA GLY A 80 -13.82 12.78 13.89
C GLY A 80 -15.21 12.29 13.52
N ARG A 81 -16.23 13.06 13.93
CA ARG A 81 -17.64 12.74 13.66
C ARG A 81 -18.40 13.92 13.08
N ILE A 82 -19.30 13.63 12.14
CA ILE A 82 -20.15 14.62 11.46
C ILE A 82 -21.57 14.52 12.03
N PRO A 83 -22.14 15.59 12.61
CA PRO A 83 -23.51 15.57 13.12
C PRO A 83 -24.53 15.25 12.02
N LEU A 84 -25.50 14.39 12.31
CA LEU A 84 -26.58 14.13 11.37
C LEU A 84 -27.69 15.17 11.52
N LYS A 85 -28.08 15.81 10.41
CA LYS A 85 -29.21 16.76 10.38
C LYS A 85 -30.57 16.09 10.47
N ARG A 86 -30.67 14.79 10.13
CA ARG A 86 -31.91 14.00 10.09
C ARG A 86 -31.62 12.54 10.46
N GLY A 87 -32.63 11.80 10.95
CA GLY A 87 -32.50 10.39 11.35
C GLY A 87 -32.69 10.16 12.86
N PRO A 88 -32.32 8.98 13.40
CA PRO A 88 -32.46 8.65 14.82
C PRO A 88 -31.77 9.67 15.73
N ARG A 89 -32.43 10.10 16.83
CA ARG A 89 -31.91 11.11 17.78
C ARG A 89 -30.52 10.77 18.33
N LEU A 90 -30.23 9.48 18.53
CA LEU A 90 -28.91 9.03 18.98
C LEU A 90 -27.82 9.37 17.95
N LEU A 91 -28.05 9.08 16.67
CA LEU A 91 -27.10 9.39 15.60
C LEU A 91 -27.00 10.90 15.31
N GLN A 92 -28.06 11.67 15.61
CA GLN A 92 -27.98 13.13 15.56
C GLN A 92 -27.05 13.69 16.64
N ARG A 93 -27.05 13.07 17.84
CA ARG A 93 -26.16 13.46 18.95
C ARG A 93 -24.73 12.96 18.76
N GLU A 94 -24.56 11.71 18.36
CA GLU A 94 -23.24 11.08 18.24
C GLU A 94 -22.54 11.39 16.92
N GLY A 95 -23.28 11.72 15.86
CA GLY A 95 -22.76 11.91 14.51
C GLY A 95 -22.30 10.61 13.85
N THR A 96 -21.87 10.72 12.59
CA THR A 96 -21.23 9.64 11.84
C THR A 96 -19.72 9.81 11.83
N GLY A 97 -18.99 8.76 12.20
CA GLY A 97 -17.53 8.75 12.10
C GLY A 97 -17.03 8.86 10.67
N TYR A 98 -15.93 9.59 10.49
CA TYR A 98 -15.11 9.59 9.26
C TYR A 98 -13.67 9.23 9.59
N TYR A 99 -12.97 8.68 8.60
CA TYR A 99 -11.70 7.99 8.84
C TYR A 99 -10.53 8.68 8.12
N LYS A 100 -9.33 8.53 8.69
CA LYS A 100 -8.05 8.83 8.02
C LYS A 100 -7.14 7.61 8.03
N LEU A 101 -6.13 7.63 7.18
CA LEU A 101 -5.07 6.60 7.19
C LEU A 101 -4.13 6.86 8.36
N THR A 102 -3.68 5.78 9.00
CA THR A 102 -2.52 5.84 9.91
C THR A 102 -1.22 5.86 9.10
N LYS A 103 -0.06 5.85 9.78
CA LYS A 103 1.23 5.60 9.10
C LYS A 103 1.16 4.30 8.30
N LEU A 104 0.77 3.19 8.93
CA LEU A 104 0.61 1.91 8.24
C LEU A 104 -0.34 2.00 7.04
N GLY A 105 -1.48 2.67 7.20
CA GLY A 105 -2.41 2.88 6.08
C GLY A 105 -1.81 3.66 4.93
N THR A 106 -0.96 4.65 5.22
CA THR A 106 -0.28 5.46 4.21
C THR A 106 0.77 4.64 3.45
N LEU A 107 1.51 3.77 4.15
CA LEU A 107 2.41 2.79 3.51
C LEU A 107 1.64 1.82 2.60
N LEU A 108 0.47 1.35 3.03
CA LEU A 108 -0.38 0.49 2.20
C LEU A 108 -0.94 1.25 0.99
N LEU A 109 -1.29 2.53 1.15
CA LEU A 109 -1.73 3.37 0.02
C LEU A 109 -0.61 3.52 -1.01
N PHE A 110 0.64 3.70 -0.58
CA PHE A 110 1.80 3.69 -1.48
C PHE A 110 1.89 2.37 -2.26
N CYS A 111 1.77 1.21 -1.61
CA CYS A 111 1.75 -0.09 -2.28
C CYS A 111 0.56 -0.28 -3.26
N ILE A 112 -0.50 0.53 -3.15
CA ILE A 112 -1.65 0.49 -4.07
C ILE A 112 -1.49 1.46 -5.24
N LYS A 113 -0.94 2.66 -4.98
CA LYS A 113 -0.92 3.79 -5.93
C LYS A 113 0.45 4.08 -6.54
N GLY A 114 1.52 3.49 -6.01
CA GLY A 114 2.89 3.74 -6.44
C GLY A 114 3.41 5.13 -6.07
N ASP A 115 4.20 5.68 -6.99
CA ASP A 115 4.86 6.99 -6.93
C ASP A 115 3.93 8.21 -6.73
N LYS A 116 2.62 8.02 -6.93
CA LYS A 116 1.58 9.02 -6.65
C LYS A 116 1.39 9.33 -5.16
N VAL A 117 2.10 8.64 -4.28
CA VAL A 117 2.09 8.84 -2.83
C VAL A 117 3.52 9.12 -2.41
N LYS A 118 3.78 10.32 -1.89
CA LYS A 118 5.08 10.63 -1.29
C LYS A 118 5.14 10.06 0.12
N LEU A 119 6.22 9.34 0.42
CA LEU A 119 6.51 8.81 1.75
C LEU A 119 7.87 9.33 2.21
N ASP A 120 8.02 9.52 3.52
CA ASP A 120 9.33 9.50 4.16
C ASP A 120 9.54 8.11 4.77
N PHE A 121 10.49 7.35 4.24
CA PHE A 121 10.74 5.98 4.70
C PHE A 121 11.30 5.89 6.13
N THR A 122 11.76 7.00 6.71
CA THR A 122 12.19 7.05 8.12
C THR A 122 11.02 6.85 9.10
N ASP A 123 9.79 7.16 8.69
CA ASP A 123 8.58 6.94 9.49
C ASP A 123 8.20 5.47 9.65
N PHE A 124 8.75 4.59 8.80
CA PHE A 124 8.35 3.19 8.70
C PHE A 124 9.45 2.22 9.12
N THR A 125 10.69 2.69 9.27
CA THR A 125 11.88 1.85 9.39
C THR A 125 12.52 1.93 10.76
N TYR A 126 13.19 0.85 11.18
CA TYR A 126 14.07 0.83 12.34
C TYR A 126 15.33 0.01 12.04
N PRO A 127 16.54 0.56 12.26
CA PRO A 127 16.83 1.96 12.59
C PRO A 127 16.45 2.95 11.46
N GLN A 128 16.26 4.23 11.81
CA GLN A 128 15.90 5.31 10.86
C GLN A 128 16.84 5.43 9.66
N LYS A 129 18.14 5.11 9.84
CA LYS A 129 19.15 5.10 8.77
C LYS A 129 18.79 4.17 7.60
N ILE A 130 17.97 3.15 7.83
CA ILE A 130 17.42 2.31 6.74
C ILE A 130 16.43 3.13 5.90
N GLY A 131 15.58 3.92 6.54
CA GLY A 131 14.64 4.82 5.88
C GLY A 131 15.34 5.86 5.03
N GLU A 132 16.41 6.46 5.51
CA GLU A 132 17.24 7.39 4.72
C GLU A 132 17.76 6.74 3.42
N LYS A 133 18.19 5.47 3.50
CA LYS A 133 18.63 4.71 2.31
C LYS A 133 17.48 4.42 1.35
N PHE A 134 16.28 4.13 1.86
CA PHE A 134 15.10 3.99 1.02
C PHE A 134 14.66 5.32 0.39
N ASN A 135 14.76 6.44 1.10
CA ASN A 135 14.52 7.78 0.55
C ASN A 135 15.50 8.10 -0.59
N LEU A 136 16.79 7.76 -0.41
CA LEU A 136 17.79 7.88 -1.46
C LEU A 136 17.47 6.98 -2.66
N LEU A 137 17.13 5.71 -2.41
CA LEU A 137 16.75 4.78 -3.46
C LEU A 137 15.52 5.24 -4.22
N TYR A 138 14.51 5.78 -3.53
CA TYR A 138 13.32 6.34 -4.15
C TYR A 138 13.66 7.54 -5.03
N THR A 139 14.62 8.37 -4.61
CA THR A 139 15.09 9.51 -5.40
C THR A 139 15.81 9.06 -6.67
N ILE A 140 16.64 8.02 -6.59
CA ILE A 140 17.41 7.48 -7.72
C ILE A 140 16.52 6.67 -8.68
N ASN A 141 15.69 5.78 -8.13
CA ASN A 141 14.82 4.87 -8.87
C ASN A 141 13.52 4.60 -8.09
N PRO A 142 12.48 5.42 -8.28
CA PRO A 142 11.18 5.27 -7.62
C PRO A 142 10.53 3.90 -7.87
N VAL A 143 10.66 3.37 -9.09
CA VAL A 143 10.07 2.09 -9.50
C VAL A 143 10.69 0.94 -8.72
N LEU A 144 12.02 0.88 -8.62
CA LEU A 144 12.71 -0.15 -7.86
C LEU A 144 12.37 -0.07 -6.36
N CYS A 145 12.35 1.14 -5.81
CA CYS A 145 11.95 1.34 -4.41
C CYS A 145 10.51 0.87 -4.17
N PHE A 146 9.58 1.21 -5.07
CA PHE A 146 8.20 0.74 -5.01
C PHE A 146 8.11 -0.78 -5.03
N LEU A 147 8.78 -1.45 -5.98
CA LEU A 147 8.74 -2.91 -6.11
C LEU A 147 9.27 -3.61 -4.87
N LEU A 148 10.35 -3.11 -4.27
CA LEU A 148 10.90 -3.66 -3.03
C LEU A 148 9.94 -3.53 -1.85
N ILE A 149 9.39 -2.33 -1.65
CA ILE A 149 8.47 -2.05 -0.54
C ILE A 149 7.13 -2.78 -0.73
N GLU A 150 6.61 -2.86 -1.96
CA GLU A 150 5.40 -3.62 -2.29
C GLU A 150 5.64 -5.10 -2.02
N LYS A 151 6.74 -5.68 -2.51
CA LYS A 151 7.06 -7.09 -2.30
C LYS A 151 7.21 -7.43 -0.82
N TYR A 152 7.85 -6.53 -0.08
CA TYR A 152 7.95 -6.64 1.37
C TYR A 152 6.59 -6.64 2.05
N THR A 153 5.80 -5.62 1.76
CA THR A 153 4.52 -5.40 2.42
C THR A 153 3.53 -6.51 2.07
N SER A 154 3.50 -6.94 0.81
CA SER A 154 2.64 -8.04 0.36
C SER A 154 3.01 -9.36 1.01
N THR A 155 4.30 -9.67 1.13
CA THR A 155 4.77 -10.89 1.80
C THR A 155 4.45 -10.89 3.29
N MET A 156 4.65 -9.77 3.99
CA MET A 156 4.29 -9.64 5.40
C MET A 156 2.77 -9.77 5.61
N CYS A 157 1.98 -9.09 4.78
CA CYS A 157 0.53 -9.24 4.76
C CYS A 157 0.13 -10.70 4.52
N MET A 158 0.69 -11.38 3.53
CA MET A 158 0.33 -12.77 3.20
C MET A 158 0.77 -13.78 4.26
N ASN A 159 1.81 -13.48 5.03
CA ASN A 159 2.26 -14.32 6.15
C ASN A 159 1.60 -13.95 7.48
N GLY A 160 0.86 -12.84 7.54
CA GLY A 160 0.23 -12.37 8.78
C GLY A 160 1.24 -11.89 9.81
N LYS A 161 2.42 -11.45 9.34
CA LYS A 161 3.47 -10.85 10.16
C LYS A 161 3.30 -9.33 10.21
N ASP A 162 3.88 -8.71 11.24
CA ASP A 162 3.87 -7.27 11.39
C ASP A 162 4.69 -6.56 10.31
N ILE A 163 4.03 -5.67 9.58
CA ILE A 163 4.62 -4.88 8.49
C ILE A 163 5.61 -3.83 9.04
N MET A 164 5.30 -3.25 10.21
CA MET A 164 6.09 -2.18 10.82
C MET A 164 6.64 -2.59 12.20
N PRO A 165 7.82 -2.07 12.61
CA PRO A 165 8.76 -1.35 11.76
C PRO A 165 9.37 -2.27 10.69
N ILE A 166 9.81 -1.66 9.59
CA ILE A 166 10.59 -2.29 8.53
C ILE A 166 12.04 -2.35 8.99
N THR A 167 12.63 -3.55 9.04
CA THR A 167 14.02 -3.77 9.45
C THR A 167 14.77 -4.57 8.37
N LEU A 168 16.10 -4.53 8.39
CA LEU A 168 16.91 -5.30 7.43
C LEU A 168 16.69 -6.80 7.60
N GLU A 169 16.48 -7.29 8.82
CA GLU A 169 16.20 -8.71 9.10
C GLU A 169 14.91 -9.12 8.38
N LYS A 170 13.83 -8.35 8.58
CA LYS A 170 12.54 -8.63 7.93
C LYS A 170 12.61 -8.54 6.40
N ILE A 171 13.40 -7.62 5.85
CA ILE A 171 13.64 -7.53 4.39
C ILE A 171 14.48 -8.72 3.90
N SER A 172 15.47 -9.16 4.67
CA SER A 172 16.33 -10.28 4.28
C SER A 172 15.58 -11.62 4.24
N GLU A 173 14.61 -11.82 5.13
CA GLU A 173 13.78 -13.04 5.19
C GLU A 173 13.00 -13.27 3.88
N ILE A 174 12.55 -12.20 3.24
CA ILE A 174 11.70 -12.25 2.05
C ILE A 174 12.50 -12.14 0.74
N ALA A 175 13.76 -11.71 0.82
CA ALA A 175 14.63 -11.48 -0.34
C ALA A 175 15.26 -12.78 -0.90
N LYS A 176 14.88 -13.95 -0.40
CA LYS A 176 15.38 -15.23 -0.90
C LYS A 176 14.75 -15.56 -2.26
N PHE A 177 15.55 -15.34 -3.31
CA PHE A 177 15.61 -16.02 -4.63
C PHE A 177 15.71 -15.06 -5.84
N SER A 178 15.13 -13.85 -5.82
CA SER A 178 15.18 -12.93 -6.99
C SER A 178 16.20 -11.78 -6.89
N LEU A 179 16.69 -11.46 -5.69
CA LEU A 179 17.65 -10.37 -5.47
C LEU A 179 19.11 -10.82 -5.62
N SER A 180 19.41 -12.11 -5.45
CA SER A 180 20.79 -12.64 -5.47
C SER A 180 21.48 -12.41 -6.80
N CYS A 181 20.84 -12.76 -7.92
CA CYS A 181 21.45 -12.61 -9.26
C CYS A 181 21.68 -11.13 -9.62
N ASN A 182 20.73 -10.25 -9.30
CA ASN A 182 20.83 -8.82 -9.60
C ASN A 182 21.86 -8.12 -8.69
N LEU A 183 21.96 -8.49 -7.42
CA LEU A 183 22.97 -7.93 -6.50
C LEU A 183 24.38 -8.30 -6.89
N GLU A 184 24.61 -9.55 -7.28
CA GLU A 184 25.93 -10.02 -7.70
C GLU A 184 26.38 -9.33 -8.98
N PHE A 185 25.49 -9.22 -9.97
CA PHE A 185 25.74 -8.45 -11.18
C PHE A 185 26.05 -6.97 -10.90
N ILE A 186 25.25 -6.30 -10.06
CA ILE A 186 25.48 -4.90 -9.68
C ILE A 186 26.83 -4.74 -8.97
N LYS A 187 27.15 -5.63 -8.02
CA LYS A 187 28.44 -5.61 -7.32
C LYS A 187 29.61 -5.77 -8.29
N LEU A 188 29.48 -6.71 -9.23
CA LEU A 188 30.50 -6.98 -10.23
C LEU A 188 30.68 -5.78 -11.17
N ILE A 189 29.60 -5.15 -11.65
CA ILE A 189 29.71 -3.91 -12.45
C ILE A 189 30.39 -2.81 -11.65
N LEU A 190 29.97 -2.59 -10.39
CA LEU A 190 30.53 -1.54 -9.54
C LEU A 190 32.01 -1.75 -9.20
N SER A 191 32.52 -2.99 -9.27
CA SER A 191 33.94 -3.29 -9.07
C SER A 191 34.82 -3.06 -10.31
N HIS A 192 34.24 -2.79 -11.48
CA HIS A 192 34.98 -2.49 -12.71
C HIS A 192 35.25 -0.98 -12.87
N SER A 193 36.17 -0.62 -13.77
CA SER A 193 36.47 0.78 -14.11
C SER A 193 35.25 1.49 -14.70
N LYS A 194 35.20 2.83 -14.59
CA LYS A 194 34.10 3.62 -15.18
C LYS A 194 33.95 3.41 -16.69
N ASP A 195 35.04 3.13 -17.40
CA ASP A 195 35.02 2.86 -18.83
C ASP A 195 34.29 1.55 -19.14
N ASN A 196 34.65 0.48 -18.43
CA ASN A 196 33.96 -0.82 -18.54
C ASN A 196 32.49 -0.73 -18.14
N GLN A 197 32.15 0.05 -17.09
CA GLN A 197 30.77 0.32 -16.72
C GLN A 197 29.99 1.00 -17.86
N GLY A 198 30.61 1.98 -18.53
CA GLY A 198 30.02 2.69 -19.67
C GLY A 198 29.75 1.77 -20.87
N GLN A 199 30.70 0.91 -21.22
CA GLN A 199 30.55 -0.06 -22.31
C GLN A 199 29.42 -1.07 -22.04
N ILE A 200 29.33 -1.59 -20.81
CA ILE A 200 28.24 -2.49 -20.40
C ILE A 200 26.90 -1.77 -20.48
N LEU A 201 26.83 -0.52 -20.01
CA LEU A 201 25.60 0.28 -20.09
C LEU A 201 25.12 0.47 -21.53
N GLN A 202 26.04 0.74 -22.48
CA GLN A 202 25.70 0.87 -23.90
C GLN A 202 25.07 -0.40 -24.47
N ILE A 203 25.61 -1.57 -24.14
CA ILE A 203 25.05 -2.87 -24.57
C ILE A 203 23.63 -3.04 -24.00
N LEU A 204 23.45 -2.79 -22.70
CA LEU A 204 22.16 -2.93 -22.05
C LEU A 204 21.12 -1.95 -22.62
N SER A 205 21.49 -0.70 -22.86
CA SER A 205 20.60 0.30 -23.47
C SER A 205 20.19 -0.07 -24.89
N HIS A 206 21.10 -0.64 -25.68
CA HIS A 206 20.77 -1.11 -27.03
C HIS A 206 19.76 -2.26 -27.01
N ILE A 207 19.86 -3.17 -26.04
CA ILE A 207 18.92 -4.28 -25.86
C ILE A 207 17.54 -3.75 -25.43
N ASP A 208 17.50 -2.81 -24.48
CA ASP A 208 16.26 -2.21 -23.96
C ASP A 208 15.51 -1.42 -25.04
N SER A 209 16.24 -0.68 -25.90
CA SER A 209 15.67 0.14 -26.98
C SER A 209 15.00 -0.64 -28.13
N LYS A 210 15.12 -1.97 -28.16
CA LYS A 210 14.55 -2.84 -29.21
C LYS A 210 13.21 -3.49 -28.84
N HIS A 211 12.61 -3.09 -27.72
CA HIS A 211 11.29 -3.52 -27.27
C HIS A 211 10.37 -2.32 -27.05
#